data_AF-A0A6V7P4J6-F1
#
_entry.id   AF-A0A6V7P4J6-F1
#
_cell.length_a   1.000
_cell.length_b   1.000
_cell.length_c   1.000
_cell.angle_alpha   90.00
_cell.angle_beta   90.00
_cell.angle_gamma   90.00
#
_symmetry.space_group_name_H-M   'P 1'
#
loop_
_entity.id
_entity.type
_entity.pdbx_description
1 polymer ?
#
loop_
_entity_poly.entity_id
_entity_poly.type
_entity_poly.pdbx_seq_one_letter_code
_entity_poly.pdbx_strand_id
1 'polypeptide(L)'
;MVATKRVLRYLKGTLSYGIKFCRVQEFKLQGYSDSNSAGSVDDMRSTSGYCFTFGSACFSWCSKKQEIVAQSTAEVEFIVATAAVNQAFWLKKLMDDLHLEQEEGIEVFVDNQATLAISHNPVFHGKTKHFKIKYYFLREVQKAGEVKLVYCSSEDQIADIFTKSFHVGRFELLRAKLGVCST
;
A
#
# COMPACT_ATOMS: atom_id res chain seq x y z
N MET A 1 16.10 -5.85 22.60
CA MET A 1 14.92 -6.15 23.46
C MET A 1 13.87 -5.03 23.57
N VAL A 2 14.18 -3.76 23.27
CA VAL A 2 13.20 -2.65 23.39
C VAL A 2 12.01 -2.81 22.44
N ALA A 3 12.24 -3.18 21.18
CA ALA A 3 11.18 -3.40 20.19
C ALA A 3 10.20 -4.51 20.61
N THR A 4 10.70 -5.67 21.05
CA THR A 4 9.88 -6.78 21.56
C THR A 4 9.00 -6.35 22.74
N LYS A 5 9.55 -5.59 23.69
CA LYS A 5 8.77 -5.04 24.81
C LYS A 5 7.66 -4.10 24.35
N ARG A 6 7.90 -3.27 23.32
CA ARG A 6 6.88 -2.38 22.75
C ARG A 6 5.73 -3.18 22.14
N VAL A 7 6.03 -4.21 21.34
CA VAL A 7 5.03 -5.08 20.74
C VAL A 7 4.19 -5.78 21.82
N LEU A 8 4.82 -6.39 22.83
CA LEU A 8 4.09 -7.08 23.91
C LEU A 8 3.20 -6.13 24.73
N ARG A 9 3.66 -4.90 25.00
CA ARG A 9 2.86 -3.88 25.68
C ARG A 9 1.67 -3.43 24.83
N TYR A 10 1.88 -3.25 23.53
CA TYR A 10 0.81 -2.93 22.60
C TYR A 10 -0.26 -4.03 22.62
N LEU A 11 0.14 -5.29 22.39
CA LEU A 11 -0.78 -6.43 22.41
C LEU A 11 -1.56 -6.53 23.73
N LYS A 12 -0.88 -6.36 24.87
CA LYS A 12 -1.54 -6.36 26.20
C LYS A 12 -2.50 -5.18 26.38
N GLY A 13 -2.14 -3.99 25.88
CA GLY A 13 -2.96 -2.79 26.00
C GLY A 13 -4.14 -2.74 25.01
N THR A 14 -4.10 -3.55 23.96
CA THR A 14 -5.11 -3.56 22.90
C THR A 14 -5.85 -4.89 22.79
N LEU A 15 -6.01 -5.63 23.89
CA LEU A 15 -6.73 -6.90 23.91
C LEU A 15 -8.20 -6.73 23.50
N SER A 16 -8.80 -5.59 23.81
CA SER A 16 -10.18 -5.25 23.42
C SER A 16 -10.26 -4.61 22.03
N TYR A 17 -9.18 -4.57 21.25
CA TYR A 17 -9.22 -3.91 19.93
C TYR A 17 -9.45 -4.93 18.83
N GLY A 18 -10.26 -4.54 17.85
CA GLY A 18 -10.55 -5.35 16.67
C GLY A 18 -10.82 -4.49 15.45
N ILE A 19 -10.83 -5.12 14.28
CA ILE A 19 -11.24 -4.48 13.02
C ILE A 19 -12.76 -4.46 12.99
N LYS A 20 -13.36 -3.27 12.92
CA LYS A 20 -14.81 -3.10 12.86
C LYS A 20 -15.25 -2.65 11.47
N PHE A 21 -15.99 -3.52 10.79
CA PHE A 21 -16.63 -3.17 9.51
C PHE A 21 -17.93 -2.42 9.77
N CYS A 22 -18.11 -1.32 9.07
CA CYS A 22 -19.31 -0.50 9.09
C CYS A 22 -19.95 -0.47 7.71
N ARG A 23 -21.26 -0.21 7.66
CA ARG A 23 -21.95 0.01 6.39
C ARG A 23 -21.37 1.24 5.70
N VAL A 24 -20.99 1.08 4.43
CA VAL A 24 -20.52 2.16 3.56
C VAL A 24 -21.62 2.56 2.57
N GLN A 25 -21.58 3.81 2.11
CA GLN A 25 -22.48 4.28 1.06
C GLN A 25 -22.08 3.72 -0.32
N GLU A 26 -20.78 3.68 -0.59
CA GLU A 26 -20.20 3.19 -1.82
C GLU A 26 -19.29 1.99 -1.51
N PHE A 27 -19.57 0.84 -2.13
CA PHE A 27 -18.78 -0.37 -1.98
C PHE A 27 -17.73 -0.43 -3.09
N LYS A 28 -16.61 0.27 -2.89
CA LYS A 28 -15.53 0.39 -3.87
C LYS A 28 -14.21 -0.17 -3.33
N LEU A 29 -13.53 -1.00 -4.12
CA LEU A 29 -12.23 -1.54 -3.75
C LEU A 29 -11.19 -0.43 -3.93
N GLN A 30 -10.48 -0.12 -2.86
CA GLN A 30 -9.43 0.88 -2.87
C GLN A 30 -8.18 0.34 -2.18
N GLY A 31 -7.03 0.66 -2.74
CA GLY A 31 -5.71 0.26 -2.23
C GLY A 31 -4.86 1.46 -1.87
N TYR A 32 -3.92 1.26 -0.94
CA TYR A 32 -2.88 2.22 -0.58
C TYR A 32 -1.55 1.50 -0.64
N SER A 33 -0.51 2.16 -1.15
CA SER A 33 0.85 1.61 -1.15
C SER A 33 1.87 2.67 -0.74
N ASP A 34 2.82 2.27 0.10
CA ASP A 34 3.91 3.10 0.59
C ASP A 34 5.18 2.25 0.79
N SER A 35 6.34 2.89 0.81
CA SER A 35 7.58 2.22 1.20
C SER A 35 8.45 3.07 2.12
N ASN A 36 9.30 2.41 2.92
CA ASN A 36 10.41 3.10 3.58
C ASN A 36 11.70 2.93 2.76
N SER A 37 12.19 4.00 2.15
CA SER A 37 13.48 3.97 1.45
C SER A 37 14.62 3.77 2.45
N ALA A 38 15.50 2.79 2.22
CA ALA A 38 16.66 2.47 3.07
C ALA A 38 16.33 2.26 4.56
N GLY A 39 15.15 1.69 4.87
CA GLY A 39 14.66 1.54 6.25
C GLY A 39 15.47 0.59 7.13
N SER A 40 16.35 -0.24 6.56
CA SER A 40 17.20 -1.20 7.26
C SER A 40 18.67 -0.81 7.15
N VAL A 41 19.30 -0.43 8.27
CA VAL A 41 20.72 -0.05 8.30
C VAL A 41 21.65 -1.25 8.04
N ASP A 42 21.18 -2.46 8.34
CA ASP A 42 21.99 -3.68 8.27
C ASP A 42 22.24 -4.16 6.83
N ASP A 43 21.28 -3.96 5.92
CA ASP A 43 21.33 -4.46 4.54
C ASP A 43 20.84 -3.44 3.49
N MET A 44 20.54 -2.20 3.91
CA MET A 44 20.02 -1.11 3.08
C MET A 44 18.72 -1.44 2.33
N ARG A 45 18.00 -2.49 2.75
CA ARG A 45 16.75 -2.89 2.10
C ARG A 45 15.58 -2.08 2.62
N SER A 46 14.70 -1.73 1.70
CA SER A 46 13.45 -1.03 1.98
C SER A 46 12.36 -1.98 2.47
N THR A 47 11.33 -1.44 3.11
CA THR A 47 10.12 -2.16 3.53
C THR A 47 8.96 -1.65 2.70
N SER A 48 8.25 -2.57 2.06
CA SER A 48 7.03 -2.32 1.32
C SER A 48 5.81 -2.51 2.20
N GLY A 49 4.87 -1.57 2.13
CA GLY A 49 3.57 -1.64 2.77
C GLY A 49 2.46 -1.42 1.76
N TYR A 50 1.38 -2.19 1.89
CA TYR A 50 0.13 -1.88 1.22
C TYR A 50 -1.07 -2.33 2.04
N CYS A 51 -2.23 -1.74 1.77
CA CYS A 51 -3.49 -2.19 2.32
C CYS A 51 -4.66 -1.93 1.38
N PHE A 52 -5.74 -2.70 1.55
CA PHE A 52 -6.96 -2.64 0.76
C PHE A 52 -8.20 -2.58 1.67
N THR A 53 -9.15 -1.76 1.25
CA THR A 53 -10.40 -1.46 1.96
C THR A 53 -11.56 -1.38 0.98
N PHE A 54 -12.77 -1.57 1.50
CA PHE A 54 -14.04 -1.24 0.82
C PHE A 54 -14.65 0.07 1.34
N GLY A 55 -13.84 0.92 1.96
CA GLY A 55 -14.22 2.23 2.50
C GLY A 55 -14.48 2.26 4.02
N SER A 56 -14.75 1.12 4.68
CA SER A 56 -14.97 1.09 6.14
C SER A 56 -13.73 0.69 6.93
N ALA A 57 -13.15 -0.47 6.62
CA ALA A 57 -12.01 -1.02 7.32
C ALA A 57 -11.13 -1.84 6.38
N CYS A 58 -9.85 -1.92 6.73
CA CYS A 58 -8.89 -2.69 5.96
C CYS A 58 -9.13 -4.19 6.14
N PHE A 59 -9.13 -4.94 5.03
CA PHE A 59 -9.34 -6.39 5.04
C PHE A 59 -8.17 -7.19 4.45
N SER A 60 -7.29 -6.53 3.69
CA SER A 60 -6.08 -7.16 3.11
C SER A 60 -4.91 -6.20 3.22
N TRP A 61 -3.81 -6.61 3.82
CA TRP A 61 -2.63 -5.77 4.03
C TRP A 61 -1.34 -6.57 3.96
N CYS A 62 -0.23 -5.87 3.77
CA CYS A 62 1.11 -6.44 3.78
C CYS A 62 2.10 -5.44 4.35
N SER A 63 3.07 -5.94 5.11
CA SER A 63 4.30 -5.26 5.48
C SER A 63 5.44 -6.26 5.22
N LYS A 64 6.26 -6.01 4.22
CA LYS A 64 7.31 -6.94 3.79
C LYS A 64 8.60 -6.20 3.48
N LYS A 65 9.70 -6.66 4.06
CA LYS A 65 11.05 -6.23 3.67
C LYS A 65 11.32 -6.66 2.22
N GLN A 66 11.71 -5.72 1.37
CA GLN A 66 12.03 -5.99 -0.03
C GLN A 66 13.21 -6.96 -0.13
N GLU A 67 13.18 -7.84 -1.12
CA GLU A 67 14.26 -8.80 -1.38
C GLU A 67 15.42 -8.15 -2.15
N ILE A 68 15.11 -7.10 -2.91
CA ILE A 68 16.03 -6.37 -3.77
C ILE A 68 16.41 -5.07 -3.08
N VAL A 69 17.69 -4.69 -3.17
CA VAL A 69 18.16 -3.35 -2.79
C VAL A 69 17.93 -2.42 -3.98
N ALA A 70 16.95 -1.53 -3.87
CA ALA A 70 16.69 -0.52 -4.89
C ALA A 70 17.74 0.60 -4.84
N GLN A 71 18.02 1.21 -5.98
CA GLN A 71 19.03 2.26 -6.12
C GLN A 71 18.45 3.68 -6.01
N SER A 72 17.13 3.81 -5.93
CA SER A 72 16.45 5.09 -5.75
C SER A 72 15.12 4.94 -5.01
N THR A 73 14.67 5.99 -4.31
CA THR A 73 13.35 6.01 -3.65
C THR A 73 12.21 5.80 -4.65
N ALA A 74 12.29 6.40 -5.84
CA ALA A 74 11.29 6.21 -6.88
C ALA A 74 11.18 4.74 -7.32
N GLU A 75 12.29 4.00 -7.36
CA GLU A 75 12.28 2.57 -7.66
C GLU A 75 11.62 1.75 -6.55
N VAL A 76 11.92 2.06 -5.28
CA VAL A 76 11.27 1.40 -4.13
C VAL A 76 9.75 1.58 -4.19
N GLU A 77 9.31 2.82 -4.40
CA GLU A 77 7.90 3.19 -4.48
C GLU A 77 7.22 2.53 -5.69
N PHE A 78 7.91 2.46 -6.82
CA PHE A 78 7.41 1.77 -8.00
C PHE A 78 7.24 0.27 -7.77
N ILE A 79 8.18 -0.37 -7.07
CA ILE A 79 8.12 -1.79 -6.74
C ILE A 79 6.91 -2.09 -5.85
N VAL A 80 6.66 -1.28 -4.82
CA VAL A 80 5.52 -1.49 -3.92
C VAL A 80 4.19 -1.19 -4.62
N ALA A 81 4.11 -0.14 -5.43
CA ALA A 81 2.91 0.14 -6.23
C ALA A 81 2.58 -1.03 -7.16
N THR A 82 3.58 -1.60 -7.82
CA THR A 82 3.40 -2.80 -8.66
C THR A 82 2.90 -4.00 -7.83
N ALA A 83 3.42 -4.20 -6.62
CA ALA A 83 2.97 -5.28 -5.75
C ALA A 83 1.52 -5.07 -5.28
N ALA A 84 1.14 -3.84 -4.96
CA ALA A 84 -0.23 -3.48 -4.64
C ALA A 84 -1.16 -3.73 -5.84
N VAL A 85 -0.78 -3.31 -7.06
CA VAL A 85 -1.57 -3.59 -8.27
C VAL A 85 -1.77 -5.09 -8.51
N ASN A 86 -0.76 -5.92 -8.31
CA ASN A 86 -0.93 -7.38 -8.40
C ASN A 86 -1.94 -7.91 -7.36
N GLN A 87 -1.89 -7.39 -6.14
CA GLN A 87 -2.87 -7.74 -5.11
C GLN A 87 -4.28 -7.25 -5.49
N ALA A 88 -4.41 -6.05 -6.07
CA ALA A 88 -5.66 -5.51 -6.55
C ALA A 88 -6.30 -6.42 -7.61
N PHE A 89 -5.52 -6.95 -8.55
CA PHE A 89 -6.01 -7.92 -9.53
C PHE A 89 -6.47 -9.23 -8.92
N TRP A 90 -5.71 -9.76 -7.98
CA TRP A 90 -6.10 -10.97 -7.27
C TRP A 90 -7.43 -10.76 -6.52
N LEU A 91 -7.58 -9.61 -5.87
CA LEU A 91 -8.82 -9.22 -5.20
C LEU A 91 -9.98 -9.02 -6.18
N LYS A 92 -9.74 -8.37 -7.33
CA LYS A 92 -10.75 -8.20 -8.38
C LYS A 92 -11.30 -9.55 -8.83
N LYS A 93 -10.40 -10.48 -9.17
CA LYS A 93 -10.79 -11.82 -9.60
C LYS A 93 -11.58 -12.55 -8.51
N LEU A 94 -11.16 -12.45 -7.25
CA LEU A 94 -11.90 -13.03 -6.13
C LEU A 94 -13.30 -12.43 -6.00
N MET A 95 -13.44 -11.13 -6.24
CA MET A 95 -14.74 -10.45 -6.23
C MET A 95 -15.62 -10.89 -7.39
N ASP A 96 -15.06 -11.06 -8.59
CA ASP A 96 -15.78 -11.57 -9.76
C ASP A 96 -16.31 -13.00 -9.49
N ASP A 97 -15.48 -13.86 -8.88
CA ASP A 97 -15.87 -15.21 -8.45
C ASP A 97 -16.99 -15.19 -7.38
N LEU A 98 -17.11 -14.10 -6.62
CA LEU A 98 -18.15 -13.87 -5.60
C LEU A 98 -19.35 -13.06 -6.13
N HIS A 99 -19.40 -12.74 -7.42
CA HIS A 99 -20.43 -11.90 -8.04
C HIS A 99 -20.53 -10.49 -7.45
N LEU A 100 -19.40 -9.91 -7.03
CA LEU A 100 -19.26 -8.55 -6.50
C LEU A 100 -18.49 -7.65 -7.48
N GLU A 101 -18.83 -7.72 -8.76
CA GLU A 101 -18.11 -7.04 -9.84
C GLU A 101 -18.08 -5.51 -9.66
N GLN A 102 -16.96 -4.90 -10.06
CA GLN A 102 -16.80 -3.44 -10.12
C GLN A 102 -16.44 -3.03 -11.54
N GLU A 103 -17.29 -2.20 -12.15
CA GLU A 103 -17.09 -1.68 -13.50
C GLU A 103 -15.90 -0.72 -13.58
N GLU A 104 -15.70 0.07 -12.53
CA GLU A 104 -14.60 1.04 -12.47
C GLU A 104 -13.25 0.38 -12.20
N GLY A 105 -12.19 1.02 -12.71
CA GLY A 105 -10.82 0.65 -12.37
C GLY A 105 -10.54 0.82 -10.87
N ILE A 106 -9.75 -0.09 -10.31
CA ILE A 106 -9.40 -0.06 -8.88
C ILE A 106 -8.48 1.14 -8.63
N GLU A 107 -8.79 1.94 -7.62
CA GLU A 107 -7.94 3.07 -7.24
C GLU A 107 -6.86 2.60 -6.27
N VAL A 108 -5.60 2.85 -6.61
CA VAL A 108 -4.46 2.61 -5.72
C VAL A 108 -3.77 3.93 -5.44
N PHE A 109 -3.82 4.35 -4.18
CA PHE A 109 -3.26 5.60 -3.68
C PHE A 109 -1.76 5.46 -3.40
N VAL A 110 -0.98 6.38 -3.98
CA VAL A 110 0.48 6.43 -3.88
C VAL A 110 0.91 7.85 -3.53
N ASP A 111 1.95 8.01 -2.71
CA ASP A 111 2.44 9.34 -2.27
C ASP A 111 3.62 9.85 -3.12
N ASN A 112 4.14 9.02 -4.02
CA ASN A 112 5.28 9.36 -4.86
C ASN A 112 4.85 9.84 -6.26
N GLN A 113 5.00 11.15 -6.51
CA GLN A 113 4.70 11.75 -7.81
C GLN A 113 5.60 11.26 -8.94
N ALA A 114 6.84 10.86 -8.66
CA ALA A 114 7.71 10.29 -9.68
C ALA A 114 7.19 8.91 -10.13
N THR A 115 6.69 8.09 -9.21
CA THR A 115 6.02 6.81 -9.55
C THR A 115 4.83 7.04 -10.47
N LEU A 116 3.99 8.05 -10.17
CA LEU A 116 2.87 8.43 -11.02
C LEU A 116 3.34 8.89 -12.41
N ALA A 117 4.31 9.81 -12.47
CA ALA A 117 4.85 10.30 -13.73
C ALA A 117 5.45 9.18 -14.59
N ILE A 118 6.16 8.24 -13.96
CA ILE A 118 6.75 7.06 -14.61
C ILE A 118 5.63 6.17 -15.18
N SER A 119 4.55 5.95 -14.43
CA SER A 119 3.44 5.11 -14.90
C SER A 119 2.70 5.68 -16.12
N HIS A 120 2.60 7.02 -16.22
CA HIS A 120 1.94 7.69 -17.35
C HIS A 120 2.86 7.90 -18.58
N ASN A 121 4.13 8.26 -18.39
CA ASN A 121 4.98 8.77 -19.47
C ASN A 121 5.92 7.71 -20.07
N PRO A 122 5.88 7.46 -21.40
CA PRO A 122 6.84 6.57 -22.08
C PRO A 122 8.31 6.99 -21.94
N VAL A 123 8.64 8.27 -21.80
CA VAL A 123 9.99 8.79 -22.16
C VAL A 123 11.11 8.42 -21.17
N PHE A 124 10.81 7.83 -20.00
CA PHE A 124 11.84 7.40 -19.03
C PHE A 124 12.58 6.12 -19.47
N HIS A 125 13.58 6.25 -20.34
CA HIS A 125 14.27 5.11 -20.98
C HIS A 125 15.69 4.80 -20.44
N GLY A 126 16.33 5.70 -19.68
CA GLY A 126 17.78 5.58 -19.40
C GLY A 126 18.20 4.82 -18.13
N LYS A 127 17.40 4.86 -17.04
CA LYS A 127 17.85 4.44 -15.68
C LYS A 127 17.05 3.29 -15.05
N THR A 128 16.06 2.73 -15.73
CA THR A 128 15.08 1.78 -15.17
C THR A 128 15.18 0.35 -15.73
N LYS A 129 16.28 0.05 -16.42
CA LYS A 129 16.47 -1.18 -17.21
C LYS A 129 16.30 -2.47 -16.40
N HIS A 130 16.66 -2.47 -15.11
CA HIS A 130 16.61 -3.65 -14.23
C HIS A 130 15.20 -4.02 -13.75
N PHE A 131 14.20 -3.15 -13.92
CA PHE A 131 12.81 -3.40 -13.54
C PHE A 131 11.81 -3.12 -14.68
N LYS A 132 12.30 -3.16 -15.92
CA LYS A 132 11.55 -2.83 -17.15
C LYS A 132 10.22 -3.58 -17.29
N ILE A 133 10.16 -4.84 -16.86
CA ILE A 133 8.95 -5.67 -16.93
C ILE A 133 7.84 -5.07 -16.05
N LYS A 134 8.16 -4.75 -14.78
CA LYS A 134 7.23 -4.09 -13.85
C LYS A 134 6.75 -2.75 -14.41
N TYR A 135 7.65 -2.01 -15.06
CA TYR A 135 7.34 -0.75 -15.72
C TYR A 135 6.28 -0.90 -16.82
N TYR A 136 6.49 -1.81 -17.78
CA TYR A 136 5.51 -2.02 -18.85
C TYR A 136 4.18 -2.52 -18.29
N PHE A 137 4.21 -3.47 -17.36
CA PHE A 137 3.01 -4.00 -16.74
C PHE A 137 2.14 -2.91 -16.11
N LEU A 138 2.70 -2.09 -15.21
CA LEU A 138 1.93 -1.06 -14.51
C LEU A 138 1.35 -0.02 -15.49
N ARG A 139 2.09 0.26 -16.57
CA ARG A 139 1.66 1.17 -17.62
C ARG A 139 0.54 0.60 -18.48
N GLU A 140 0.61 -0.68 -18.85
CA GLU A 140 -0.43 -1.35 -19.63
C GLU A 140 -1.74 -1.39 -18.85
N VAL A 141 -1.66 -1.75 -17.57
CA VAL A 141 -2.79 -1.79 -16.65
C VAL A 141 -3.45 -0.41 -16.50
N GLN A 142 -2.66 0.65 -16.35
CA GLN A 142 -3.21 2.02 -16.31
C GLN A 142 -3.87 2.44 -17.61
N LYS A 143 -3.26 2.10 -18.76
CA LYS A 143 -3.81 2.43 -20.08
C LYS A 143 -5.11 1.69 -20.37
N ALA A 144 -5.22 0.44 -19.90
CA ALA A 144 -6.44 -0.36 -19.99
C ALA A 144 -7.55 0.18 -19.07
N GLY A 145 -7.23 1.06 -18.12
CA GLY A 145 -8.18 1.59 -17.15
C GLY A 145 -8.55 0.59 -16.04
N GLU A 146 -7.85 -0.55 -15.95
CA GLU A 146 -8.14 -1.59 -14.97
C GLU A 146 -7.73 -1.19 -13.55
N VAL A 147 -6.66 -0.40 -13.43
CA VAL A 147 -6.22 0.23 -12.18
C VAL A 147 -5.83 1.67 -12.45
N LYS A 148 -6.23 2.56 -11.54
CA LYS A 148 -5.87 3.98 -11.55
C LYS A 148 -4.96 4.26 -10.37
N LEU A 149 -3.71 4.63 -10.64
CA LEU A 149 -2.86 5.17 -9.57
C LEU A 149 -3.26 6.62 -9.31
N VAL A 150 -3.50 6.94 -8.04
CA VAL A 150 -3.96 8.27 -7.61
C VAL A 150 -2.96 8.82 -6.61
N TYR A 151 -2.59 10.09 -6.77
CA TYR A 151 -1.75 10.75 -5.77
C TYR A 151 -2.52 10.91 -4.46
N CYS A 152 -1.93 10.50 -3.34
CA CYS A 152 -2.38 10.87 -2.01
C CYS A 152 -1.29 11.62 -1.26
N SER A 153 -1.68 12.58 -0.43
CA SER A 153 -0.73 13.23 0.46
C SER A 153 -0.20 12.22 1.49
N SER A 154 1.00 12.44 2.04
CA SER A 154 1.52 11.61 3.13
C SER A 154 0.60 11.64 4.37
N GLU A 155 -0.18 12.71 4.57
CA GLU A 155 -1.15 12.77 5.66
C GLU A 155 -2.33 11.80 5.48
N ASP A 156 -2.70 11.51 4.22
CA ASP A 156 -3.78 10.59 3.86
C ASP A 156 -3.29 9.19 3.52
N GLN A 157 -1.98 8.99 3.43
CA GLN A 157 -1.36 7.71 3.13
C GLN A 157 -1.56 6.73 4.30
N ILE A 158 -2.52 5.80 4.16
CA ILE A 158 -2.83 4.81 5.20
C ILE A 158 -1.71 3.75 5.27
N ALA A 159 -1.07 3.44 4.14
CA ALA A 159 -0.06 2.39 4.07
C ALA A 159 1.22 2.71 4.87
N ASP A 160 1.42 3.98 5.24
CA ASP A 160 2.49 4.48 6.09
C ASP A 160 2.67 3.67 7.39
N ILE A 161 1.57 3.21 7.99
CA ILE A 161 1.61 2.45 9.25
C ILE A 161 2.37 1.12 9.10
N PHE A 162 2.49 0.59 7.89
CA PHE A 162 3.16 -0.67 7.60
C PHE A 162 4.66 -0.51 7.33
N THR A 163 5.16 0.71 7.20
CA THR A 163 6.51 1.01 6.72
C THR A 163 7.24 1.98 7.66
N LYS A 164 6.53 2.89 8.31
CA LYS A 164 7.11 3.98 9.09
C LYS A 164 6.78 3.81 10.58
N SER A 165 7.69 4.26 11.43
CA SER A 165 7.46 4.35 12.87
C SER A 165 6.97 5.75 13.22
N PHE A 166 5.81 5.84 13.88
CA PHE A 166 5.20 7.10 14.25
C PHE A 166 5.18 7.35 15.76
N HIS A 167 5.01 8.61 16.14
CA HIS A 167 4.59 8.98 17.48
C HIS A 167 3.13 8.51 17.71
N VAL A 168 2.73 8.40 18.98
CA VAL A 168 1.47 7.77 19.39
C VAL A 168 0.25 8.37 18.67
N GLY A 169 0.13 9.69 18.59
CA GLY A 169 -1.01 10.35 17.95
C GLY A 169 -1.21 9.96 16.48
N ARG A 170 -0.15 10.08 15.65
CA ARG A 170 -0.23 9.66 14.23
C ARG A 170 -0.44 8.15 14.08
N PHE A 171 0.17 7.33 14.93
CA PHE A 171 -0.05 5.89 14.93
C PHE A 171 -1.52 5.54 15.24
N GLU A 172 -2.11 6.16 16.25
CA GLU A 172 -3.50 5.94 16.63
C GLU A 172 -4.47 6.41 15.55
N LEU A 173 -4.18 7.55 14.89
CA LEU A 173 -4.95 8.04 13.75
C LEU A 173 -4.95 7.02 12.60
N LEU A 174 -3.77 6.55 12.17
CA LEU A 174 -3.66 5.58 11.08
C LEU A 174 -4.29 4.24 11.44
N ARG A 175 -4.12 3.78 12.69
CA ARG A 175 -4.78 2.58 13.20
C ARG A 175 -6.30 2.70 13.15
N ALA A 176 -6.85 3.85 13.53
CA ALA A 176 -8.28 4.12 13.42
C ALA A 176 -8.75 4.13 11.96
N LYS A 177 -7.96 4.71 11.03
CA LYS A 177 -8.24 4.67 9.57
C LYS A 177 -8.24 3.24 9.01
N LEU A 178 -7.47 2.30 9.59
CA LEU A 178 -7.55 0.87 9.25
C LEU A 178 -8.84 0.18 9.76
N GLY A 179 -9.65 0.87 10.57
CA GLY A 179 -10.84 0.31 11.22
C GLY A 179 -10.55 -0.41 12.54
N VAL A 180 -9.32 -0.32 13.07
CA VAL A 180 -8.95 -0.93 14.35
C VAL A 180 -9.37 -0.02 15.49
N CYS A 181 -10.43 -0.41 16.21
CA CYS A 181 -10.99 0.33 17.33
C CYS A 181 -11.21 -0.59 18.54
N SER A 182 -11.40 0.00 19.72
CA SER A 182 -11.80 -0.79 20.89
C SER A 182 -13.22 -1.28 20.68
N THR A 183 -13.39 -2.60 20.72
CA THR A 183 -14.68 -3.31 20.73
C THR A 183 -15.20 -3.46 22.15
#